data_AF-A0A536YSI2-F1
#
_entry.id   AF-A0A536YSI2-F1
#
_cell.length_a   1.000
_cell.length_b   1.000
_cell.length_c   1.000
_cell.angle_alpha   90.00
_cell.angle_beta   90.00
_cell.angle_gamma   90.00
#
_symmetry.space_group_name_H-M   'P 1'
#
loop_
_entity.id
_entity.type
_entity.pdbx_description
1 polymer ?
#
loop_
_entity_poly.entity_id
_entity_poly.type
_entity_poly.pdbx_seq_one_letter_code
_entity_poly.pdbx_strand_id
1 'polypeptide(L)'
;MQEMLANPAVQGGLAPFIAALVVAALLAPFRLGGLAVVAAFATAVYFIAGFTFAPLTATRKIILLGLAAPLAGIVIDFAFRPTRLEAWVLALAGAAAAAWIFWPILAQKDLERALLLGGTAVLATAWTVGFSHSRLAEDGVRAGAAGLALGIGAGGAAILGASLTYGLYGGAVAAGSGAFLLV
;
A
#
# COMPACT_ATOMS: atom_id res chain seq x y z
N MET A 1 -18.80 -19.30 12.67
CA MET A 1 -18.55 -18.48 11.46
C MET A 1 -18.10 -17.06 11.81
N GLN A 2 -18.86 -16.31 12.61
CA GLN A 2 -18.48 -14.95 13.04
C GLN A 2 -17.12 -14.90 13.75
N GLU A 3 -16.84 -15.85 14.63
CA GLU A 3 -15.57 -15.96 15.36
C GLU A 3 -14.36 -16.23 14.44
N MET A 4 -14.56 -16.96 13.34
CA MET A 4 -13.53 -17.19 12.33
C MET A 4 -13.25 -15.92 11.51
N LEU A 5 -14.28 -15.13 11.19
CA LEU A 5 -14.13 -13.85 10.49
C LEU A 5 -13.52 -12.76 11.38
N ALA A 6 -13.61 -12.89 12.70
CA ALA A 6 -12.95 -12.01 13.66
C ALA A 6 -11.45 -12.32 13.84
N ASN A 7 -10.96 -13.44 13.29
CA ASN A 7 -9.57 -13.83 13.44
C ASN A 7 -8.64 -12.91 12.59
N PRO A 8 -7.64 -12.24 13.20
CA PRO A 8 -6.72 -11.36 12.49
C PRO A 8 -6.01 -12.02 11.30
N ALA A 9 -5.68 -13.31 11.40
CA ALA A 9 -5.05 -14.05 10.29
C ALA A 9 -5.97 -14.19 9.07
N VAL A 10 -7.29 -14.23 9.30
CA VAL A 10 -8.29 -14.24 8.23
C VAL A 10 -8.44 -12.85 7.63
N GLN A 11 -8.53 -11.81 8.46
CA GLN A 11 -8.77 -10.43 8.04
C GLN A 11 -7.59 -9.80 7.28
N GLY A 12 -6.36 -10.06 7.73
CA GLY A 12 -5.14 -9.52 7.13
C GLY A 12 -4.42 -10.48 6.16
N GLY A 13 -4.84 -11.75 6.09
CA GLY A 13 -4.14 -12.78 5.31
C GLY A 13 -5.06 -13.52 4.35
N LEU A 14 -5.83 -14.49 4.88
CA LEU A 14 -6.59 -15.43 4.05
C LEU A 14 -7.64 -14.75 3.17
N ALA A 15 -8.50 -13.89 3.74
CA ALA A 15 -9.55 -13.23 2.96
C ALA A 15 -8.97 -12.27 1.91
N PRO A 16 -7.99 -11.40 2.22
CA PRO A 16 -7.28 -10.61 1.22
C PRO A 16 -6.63 -11.44 0.11
N PHE A 17 -6.01 -12.57 0.46
CA PHE A 17 -5.37 -13.47 -0.51
C PHE A 17 -6.39 -14.03 -1.51
N ILE A 18 -7.52 -14.56 -1.01
CA ILE A 18 -8.58 -15.13 -1.86
C ILE A 18 -9.17 -14.04 -2.76
N ALA A 19 -9.47 -12.86 -2.21
CA ALA A 19 -10.00 -11.74 -2.98
C ALA A 19 -9.04 -11.32 -4.10
N ALA A 20 -7.74 -11.21 -3.79
CA ALA A 20 -6.72 -10.89 -4.77
C ALA A 20 -6.56 -11.97 -5.84
N LEU A 21 -6.61 -13.25 -5.48
CA LEU A 21 -6.48 -14.35 -6.44
C LEU A 21 -7.64 -14.34 -7.45
N VAL A 22 -8.87 -14.13 -6.97
CA VAL A 22 -10.04 -13.97 -7.84
C VAL A 22 -9.88 -12.77 -8.76
N VAL A 23 -9.49 -11.62 -8.23
CA VAL A 23 -9.30 -10.40 -9.04
C VAL A 23 -8.15 -10.56 -10.04
N ALA A 24 -7.03 -11.15 -9.64
CA ALA A 24 -5.90 -11.43 -10.52
C ALA A 24 -6.32 -12.35 -11.67
N ALA A 25 -6.99 -13.47 -11.38
CA ALA A 25 -7.45 -14.42 -12.39
C ALA A 25 -8.45 -13.80 -13.38
N LEU A 26 -9.39 -12.99 -12.89
CA LEU A 26 -10.38 -12.32 -13.74
C LEU A 26 -9.77 -11.20 -14.59
N LEU A 27 -8.75 -10.52 -14.09
CA LEU A 27 -8.12 -9.36 -14.75
C LEU A 27 -6.83 -9.68 -15.52
N ALA A 28 -6.30 -10.90 -15.40
CA ALA A 28 -5.13 -11.35 -16.14
C ALA A 28 -5.27 -11.18 -17.66
N PRO A 29 -6.42 -11.50 -18.31
CA PRO A 29 -6.60 -11.30 -19.75
C PRO A 29 -6.47 -9.84 -20.19
N PHE A 30 -6.75 -8.89 -19.28
CA PHE A 30 -6.71 -7.46 -19.54
C PHE A 30 -5.38 -6.80 -19.14
N ARG A 31 -4.40 -7.59 -18.66
CA ARG A 31 -3.14 -7.08 -18.09
C ARG A 31 -3.33 -6.13 -16.91
N LEU A 32 -4.46 -6.25 -16.19
CA LEU A 32 -4.81 -5.45 -15.02
C LEU A 32 -4.61 -6.22 -13.70
N GLY A 33 -3.82 -7.29 -13.73
CA GLY A 33 -3.61 -8.17 -12.57
C GLY A 33 -3.04 -7.44 -11.33
N GLY A 34 -2.33 -6.32 -11.52
CA GLY A 34 -1.84 -5.48 -10.43
C GLY A 34 -2.94 -4.92 -9.51
N LEU A 35 -4.18 -4.82 -9.99
CA LEU A 35 -5.33 -4.40 -9.16
C LEU A 35 -5.68 -5.42 -8.05
N ALA A 36 -5.15 -6.64 -8.13
CA ALA A 36 -5.30 -7.66 -7.09
C ALA A 36 -4.79 -7.19 -5.73
N VAL A 37 -3.68 -6.43 -5.69
CA VAL A 37 -3.11 -5.90 -4.45
C VAL A 37 -4.08 -4.92 -3.78
N VAL A 38 -4.76 -4.10 -4.59
CA VAL A 38 -5.75 -3.14 -4.09
C VAL A 38 -7.01 -3.87 -3.61
N ALA A 39 -7.44 -4.92 -4.30
CA ALA A 39 -8.55 -5.74 -3.87
C ALA A 39 -8.28 -6.43 -2.51
N ALA A 40 -7.07 -6.96 -2.32
CA ALA A 40 -6.63 -7.48 -1.03
C ALA A 40 -6.67 -6.40 0.06
N PHE A 41 -6.09 -5.23 -0.22
CA PHE A 41 -6.08 -4.12 0.72
C PHE A 41 -7.49 -3.65 1.09
N ALA A 42 -8.37 -3.49 0.10
CA ALA A 42 -9.77 -3.12 0.30
C ALA A 42 -10.53 -4.17 1.15
N THR A 43 -10.24 -5.45 0.96
CA THR A 43 -10.80 -6.54 1.76
C THR A 43 -10.38 -6.41 3.22
N ALA A 44 -9.10 -6.17 3.50
CA ALA A 44 -8.63 -5.94 4.86
C ALA A 44 -9.24 -4.68 5.49
N VAL A 45 -9.37 -3.59 4.71
CA VAL A 45 -10.03 -2.35 5.16
C VAL A 45 -11.48 -2.62 5.57
N TYR A 46 -12.22 -3.38 4.76
CA TYR A 46 -13.61 -3.74 5.06
C TYR A 46 -13.73 -4.46 6.41
N PHE A 47 -12.88 -5.46 6.66
CA PHE A 47 -12.93 -6.25 7.90
C PHE A 47 -12.42 -5.50 9.14
N ILE A 48 -11.39 -4.68 9.00
CA ILE A 48 -10.68 -4.09 10.14
C ILE A 48 -11.29 -2.76 10.56
N ALA A 49 -11.62 -1.90 9.58
CA ALA A 49 -11.95 -0.51 9.86
C ALA A 49 -13.25 -0.04 9.19
N GLY A 50 -13.80 -0.79 8.25
CA GLY A 50 -14.94 -0.38 7.43
C GLY A 50 -14.66 0.85 6.55
N PHE A 51 -15.59 1.14 5.63
CA PHE A 51 -15.48 2.26 4.69
C PHE A 51 -16.07 3.57 5.23
N THR A 52 -15.58 4.01 6.40
CA THR A 52 -15.97 5.30 6.99
C THR A 52 -14.78 6.24 7.00
N PHE A 53 -14.85 7.34 6.26
CA PHE A 53 -13.69 8.24 6.06
C PHE A 53 -13.71 9.51 6.93
N ALA A 54 -14.83 9.80 7.59
CA ALA A 54 -14.95 10.90 8.54
C ALA A 54 -14.91 10.35 9.99
N PRO A 55 -14.07 10.91 10.87
CA PRO A 55 -13.08 11.97 10.66
C PRO A 55 -11.81 11.51 9.93
N LEU A 56 -11.11 12.44 9.26
CA LEU A 56 -9.92 12.18 8.42
C LEU A 56 -8.64 11.94 9.25
N THR A 57 -8.59 10.82 9.98
CA THR A 57 -7.39 10.42 10.75
C THR A 57 -6.24 9.99 9.83
N ALA A 58 -5.02 9.90 10.38
CA ALA A 58 -3.85 9.41 9.63
C ALA A 58 -4.11 8.03 8.99
N THR A 59 -4.74 7.10 9.73
CA THR A 59 -5.14 5.79 9.21
C THR A 59 -6.10 5.91 8.04
N ARG A 60 -7.11 6.79 8.11
CA ARG A 60 -8.06 7.00 7.02
C ARG A 60 -7.41 7.61 5.78
N LYS A 61 -6.42 8.49 5.95
CA LYS A 61 -5.61 9.02 4.84
C LYS A 61 -4.79 7.91 4.16
N ILE A 62 -4.19 7.00 4.93
CA ILE A 62 -3.48 5.83 4.38
C ILE A 62 -4.44 4.97 3.56
N ILE A 63 -5.64 4.67 4.09
CA ILE A 63 -6.66 3.89 3.38
C ILE A 63 -7.07 4.58 2.09
N LEU A 64 -7.35 5.88 2.14
CA LEU A 64 -7.76 6.66 0.97
C LEU A 64 -6.67 6.64 -0.12
N LEU A 65 -5.40 6.86 0.27
CA LEU A 65 -4.28 6.81 -0.66
C LEU A 65 -4.05 5.41 -1.23
N GLY A 66 -4.19 4.36 -0.42
CA GLY A 66 -4.07 2.97 -0.89
C GLY A 66 -5.15 2.60 -1.91
N LEU A 67 -6.39 3.07 -1.72
CA LEU A 67 -7.49 2.86 -2.67
C LEU A 67 -7.38 3.75 -3.91
N ALA A 68 -6.80 4.95 -3.79
CA ALA A 68 -6.59 5.88 -4.91
C ALA A 68 -5.33 5.56 -5.73
N ALA A 69 -4.37 4.81 -5.19
CA ALA A 69 -3.13 4.43 -5.86
C ALA A 69 -3.30 3.84 -7.28
N PRO A 70 -4.22 2.89 -7.55
CA PRO A 70 -4.41 2.38 -8.91
C PRO A 70 -4.97 3.43 -9.87
N LEU A 71 -5.79 4.38 -9.40
CA LEU A 71 -6.26 5.49 -10.24
C LEU A 71 -5.09 6.38 -10.66
N ALA A 72 -4.15 6.64 -9.74
CA ALA A 72 -2.92 7.34 -10.07
C ALA A 72 -2.10 6.54 -11.10
N GLY A 73 -1.95 5.22 -10.93
CA GLY A 73 -1.26 4.36 -11.90
C GLY A 73 -1.87 4.45 -13.31
N ILE A 74 -3.19 4.32 -13.42
CA ILE A 74 -3.90 4.46 -14.69
C ILE A 74 -3.65 5.84 -15.31
N VAL A 75 -3.83 6.92 -14.53
CA VAL A 75 -3.60 8.28 -15.04
C VAL A 75 -2.16 8.45 -15.53
N ILE A 76 -1.19 7.86 -14.84
CA ILE A 76 0.22 7.96 -15.20
C ILE A 76 0.52 7.23 -16.52
N ASP A 77 0.03 6.01 -16.66
CA ASP A 77 0.18 5.20 -17.88
C ASP A 77 -0.39 5.91 -19.13
N PHE A 78 -1.46 6.70 -18.95
CA PHE A 78 -2.08 7.47 -20.03
C PHE A 78 -1.47 8.86 -20.26
N ALA A 79 -1.02 9.55 -19.20
CA ALA A 79 -0.62 10.97 -19.27
C ALA A 79 0.87 11.18 -19.53
N PHE A 80 1.75 10.24 -19.14
CA PHE A 80 3.19 10.43 -19.22
C PHE A 80 3.82 9.48 -20.24
N ARG A 81 4.68 10.03 -21.11
CA ARG A 81 5.63 9.21 -21.89
C ARG A 81 6.79 8.82 -20.96
N PRO A 82 7.31 7.57 -21.06
CA PRO A 82 8.32 7.05 -20.13
C PRO A 82 9.58 7.90 -20.20
N THR A 83 9.73 8.77 -19.21
CA THR A 83 10.89 9.66 -19.07
C THR A 83 11.38 9.58 -17.64
N ARG A 84 12.68 9.84 -17.43
CA ARG A 84 13.27 9.86 -16.08
C ARG A 84 12.60 10.84 -15.13
N LEU A 85 11.89 11.85 -15.65
CA LEU A 85 11.14 12.84 -14.86
C LEU A 85 9.93 12.23 -14.14
N GLU A 86 9.32 11.19 -14.70
CA GLU A 86 8.13 10.55 -14.13
C GLU A 86 8.43 9.89 -12.78
N ALA A 87 9.57 9.20 -12.68
CA ALA A 87 10.02 8.61 -11.41
C ALA A 87 10.24 9.66 -10.32
N TRP A 88 10.74 10.84 -10.68
CA TRP A 88 10.90 11.96 -9.74
C TRP A 88 9.57 12.56 -9.32
N VAL A 89 8.64 12.75 -10.26
CA VAL A 89 7.29 13.25 -9.97
C VAL A 89 6.56 12.29 -9.03
N LEU A 90 6.66 10.98 -9.28
CA LEU A 90 6.09 9.94 -8.44
C LEU A 90 6.74 9.89 -7.04
N ALA A 91 8.07 10.00 -6.97
CA ALA A 91 8.76 10.07 -5.69
C ALA A 91 8.33 11.31 -4.87
N LEU A 92 8.19 12.46 -5.51
CA LEU A 92 7.71 13.69 -4.87
C LEU A 92 6.25 13.60 -4.45
N ALA A 93 5.40 12.96 -5.25
CA ALA A 93 4.01 12.69 -4.89
C ALA A 93 3.93 11.77 -3.67
N GLY A 94 4.74 10.70 -3.63
CA GLY A 94 4.87 9.80 -2.48
C GLY A 94 5.37 10.53 -1.22
N ALA A 95 6.38 11.38 -1.36
CA ALA A 95 6.87 12.26 -0.30
C ALA A 95 5.77 13.17 0.26
N ALA A 96 5.04 13.86 -0.62
CA ALA A 96 3.96 14.76 -0.24
C ALA A 96 2.81 14.01 0.45
N ALA A 97 2.47 12.81 -0.02
CA ALA A 97 1.48 11.94 0.58
C ALA A 97 1.88 11.52 2.01
N ALA A 98 3.13 11.10 2.20
CA ALA A 98 3.67 10.77 3.52
C ALA A 98 3.64 11.97 4.47
N ALA A 99 4.08 13.15 4.00
CA ALA A 99 4.02 14.38 4.77
C ALA A 99 2.58 14.73 5.17
N TRP A 100 1.62 14.62 4.26
CA TRP A 100 0.21 14.89 4.52
C TRP A 100 -0.43 13.91 5.52
N ILE A 101 -0.08 12.63 5.46
CA ILE A 101 -0.55 11.61 6.42
C ILE A 101 -0.07 11.99 7.83
N PHE A 102 1.23 12.23 7.99
CA PHE A 102 1.85 12.40 9.29
C PHE A 102 1.82 13.83 9.84
N TRP A 103 1.44 14.83 9.03
CA TRP A 103 1.38 16.23 9.44
C TRP A 103 0.72 16.47 10.80
N PRO A 104 -0.50 15.94 11.09
CA PRO A 104 -1.16 16.20 12.38
C PRO A 104 -0.38 15.63 13.58
N ILE A 105 0.40 14.58 13.36
CA ILE A 105 1.20 13.90 14.40
C ILE A 105 2.54 14.63 14.59
N LEU A 106 3.17 15.06 13.50
CA LEU A 106 4.45 15.77 13.53
C LEU A 106 4.30 17.19 14.09
N ALA A 107 3.18 17.85 13.82
CA ALA A 107 2.88 19.18 14.36
C ALA A 107 2.76 19.22 15.90
N GLN A 108 2.59 18.06 16.53
CA GLN A 108 2.49 17.92 17.99
C GLN A 108 3.84 17.60 18.67
N LYS A 109 4.92 17.47 17.90
CA LYS A 109 6.24 17.08 18.41
C LYS A 109 7.22 18.25 18.33
N ASP A 110 8.25 18.19 19.17
CA ASP A 110 9.41 19.08 19.05
C ASP A 110 10.05 18.95 17.67
N LEU A 111 10.59 20.07 17.17
CA LEU A 111 11.10 20.18 15.80
C LEU A 111 12.13 19.09 15.46
N GLU A 112 13.05 18.78 16.38
CA GLU A 112 14.07 17.75 16.17
C GLU A 112 13.45 16.36 15.94
N ARG A 113 12.50 15.96 16.80
CA ARG A 113 11.80 14.66 16.66
C ARG A 113 10.88 14.64 15.46
N ALA A 114 10.24 15.77 15.14
CA ALA A 114 9.40 15.89 13.96
C ALA A 114 10.22 15.72 12.67
N LEU A 115 11.42 16.33 12.61
CA LEU A 115 12.31 16.21 11.45
C LEU A 115 12.88 14.81 11.29
N LEU A 116 13.31 14.16 12.38
CA LEU A 116 13.85 12.80 12.30
C LEU A 116 12.78 11.79 11.85
N LEU A 117 11.62 11.78 12.49
CA LEU A 117 10.54 10.82 12.16
C LEU A 117 9.83 11.17 10.84
N GLY A 118 9.56 12.45 10.60
CA GLY A 118 8.94 12.90 9.37
C GLY A 118 9.87 12.75 8.17
N GLY A 119 11.14 13.13 8.33
CA GLY A 119 12.15 13.01 7.28
C GLY A 119 12.37 11.56 6.88
N THR A 120 12.51 10.64 7.84
CA THR A 120 12.62 9.20 7.55
C THR A 120 11.40 8.65 6.81
N ALA A 121 10.19 8.97 7.25
CA ALA A 121 8.96 8.54 6.58
C ALA A 121 8.86 9.07 5.14
N VAL A 122 9.15 10.36 4.94
CA VAL A 122 9.09 11.02 3.63
C VAL A 122 10.14 10.47 2.68
N LEU A 123 11.39 10.37 3.12
CA LEU A 123 12.49 9.87 2.31
C LEU A 123 12.32 8.39 1.96
N ALA A 124 11.92 7.56 2.93
CA ALA A 124 11.66 6.15 2.69
C ALA A 124 10.53 5.96 1.66
N THR A 125 9.42 6.68 1.81
CA THR A 125 8.27 6.58 0.88
C THR A 125 8.67 7.06 -0.52
N ALA A 126 9.36 8.20 -0.62
CA ALA A 126 9.83 8.74 -1.89
C ALA A 126 10.78 7.76 -2.62
N TRP A 127 11.73 7.19 -1.87
CA TRP A 127 12.65 6.18 -2.39
C TRP A 127 11.90 4.95 -2.88
N THR A 128 11.00 4.38 -2.06
CA THR A 128 10.24 3.17 -2.43
C THR A 128 9.42 3.39 -3.70
N VAL A 129 8.71 4.51 -3.81
CA VAL A 129 7.88 4.82 -4.98
C VAL A 129 8.74 5.07 -6.22
N GLY A 130 9.77 5.92 -6.13
CA GLY A 130 10.65 6.24 -7.26
C GLY A 130 11.47 5.03 -7.74
N PHE A 131 11.96 4.20 -6.82
CA PHE A 131 12.68 2.97 -7.13
C PHE A 131 11.76 1.94 -7.80
N SER A 132 10.53 1.79 -7.31
CA SER A 132 9.54 0.88 -7.90
C SER A 132 9.23 1.25 -9.34
N HIS A 133 8.96 2.53 -9.61
CA HIS A 133 8.71 2.99 -10.97
C HIS A 133 9.91 2.79 -11.90
N SER A 134 11.11 3.18 -11.46
CA SER A 134 12.30 3.18 -12.32
C SER A 134 12.92 1.82 -12.58
N ARG A 135 12.71 0.82 -11.70
CA ARG A 135 13.42 -0.47 -11.75
C ARG A 135 12.54 -1.71 -11.78
N LEU A 136 11.27 -1.58 -11.39
CA LEU A 136 10.36 -2.71 -11.19
C LEU A 136 9.14 -2.67 -12.12
N ALA A 137 8.73 -1.50 -12.62
CA ALA A 137 7.50 -1.34 -13.41
C ALA A 137 7.46 -2.18 -14.71
N GLU A 138 8.61 -2.43 -15.33
CA GLU A 138 8.69 -3.19 -16.60
C GLU A 138 8.49 -4.70 -16.43
N ASP A 139 8.67 -5.22 -15.22
CA ASP A 139 8.60 -6.65 -14.93
C ASP A 139 7.61 -6.91 -13.79
N GLY A 140 6.42 -7.38 -14.17
CA GLY A 140 5.33 -7.67 -13.23
C GLY A 140 5.74 -8.65 -12.14
N VAL A 141 6.55 -9.67 -12.44
CA VAL A 141 6.98 -10.66 -11.45
C VAL A 141 7.91 -10.00 -10.42
N ARG A 142 8.85 -9.16 -10.88
CA ARG A 142 9.74 -8.42 -9.97
C ARG A 142 8.96 -7.42 -9.13
N ALA A 143 8.00 -6.70 -9.72
CA ALA A 143 7.12 -5.78 -8.99
C ALA A 143 6.27 -6.51 -7.94
N GLY A 144 5.67 -7.66 -8.28
CA GLY A 144 4.91 -8.50 -7.35
C GLY A 144 5.77 -9.04 -6.20
N ALA A 145 6.98 -9.52 -6.49
CA ALA A 145 7.91 -10.01 -5.47
C ALA A 145 8.36 -8.88 -4.52
N ALA A 146 8.64 -7.69 -5.06
CA ALA A 146 8.97 -6.51 -4.26
C ALA A 146 7.78 -6.07 -3.39
N GLY A 147 6.56 -6.09 -3.93
CA GLY A 147 5.32 -5.81 -3.19
C GLY A 147 5.09 -6.80 -2.04
N LEU A 148 5.34 -8.09 -2.28
CA LEU A 148 5.27 -9.14 -1.24
C LEU A 148 6.29 -8.89 -0.13
N ALA A 149 7.55 -8.64 -0.48
CA ALA A 149 8.62 -8.34 0.47
C ALA A 149 8.34 -7.05 1.26
N LEU A 150 7.84 -6.00 0.61
CA LEU A 150 7.44 -4.74 1.25
C LEU A 150 6.28 -4.95 2.21
N GLY A 151 5.24 -5.70 1.81
CA GLY A 151 4.09 -5.98 2.66
C GLY A 151 4.49 -6.76 3.93
N ILE A 152 5.32 -7.80 3.79
CA ILE A 152 5.83 -8.58 4.92
C ILE A 152 6.74 -7.72 5.80
N GLY A 153 7.68 -6.99 5.20
CA GLY A 153 8.63 -6.16 5.93
C GLY A 153 7.97 -5.01 6.68
N ALA A 154 7.14 -4.22 6.01
CA ALA A 154 6.42 -3.10 6.62
C ALA A 154 5.35 -3.57 7.61
N GLY A 155 4.62 -4.65 7.29
CA GLY A 155 3.65 -5.26 8.19
C GLY A 155 4.30 -5.83 9.44
N GLY A 156 5.38 -6.60 9.28
CA GLY A 156 6.15 -7.16 10.39
C GLY A 156 6.76 -6.06 11.29
N ALA A 157 7.36 -5.04 10.69
CA ALA A 157 7.88 -3.88 11.42
C ALA A 157 6.76 -3.14 12.19
N ALA A 158 5.56 -3.01 11.62
CA ALA A 158 4.43 -2.39 12.29
C ALA A 158 3.94 -3.22 13.49
N ILE A 159 3.90 -4.55 13.39
CA ILE A 159 3.55 -5.43 14.52
C ILE A 159 4.57 -5.28 15.64
N LEU A 160 5.87 -5.31 15.31
CA LEU A 160 6.96 -5.10 16.28
C LEU A 160 6.90 -3.69 16.89
N GLY A 161 6.44 -2.70 16.13
CA GLY A 161 6.15 -1.34 16.57
C GLY A 161 4.81 -1.17 17.32
N ALA A 162 4.21 -2.26 17.80
CA ALA A 162 2.95 -2.30 18.55
C ALA A 162 1.72 -1.77 17.79
N SER A 163 1.71 -1.87 16.46
CA SER A 163 0.55 -1.54 15.62
C SER A 163 0.05 -2.75 14.83
N LEU A 164 -0.86 -3.51 15.44
CA LEU A 164 -1.49 -4.65 14.79
C LEU A 164 -2.27 -4.24 13.54
N THR A 165 -3.01 -3.13 13.58
CA THR A 165 -3.80 -2.64 12.44
C THR A 165 -2.94 -2.40 11.19
N TYR A 166 -1.81 -1.70 11.33
CA TYR A 166 -0.89 -1.49 10.20
C TYR A 166 -0.17 -2.79 9.82
N GLY A 167 0.08 -3.67 10.78
CA GLY A 167 0.55 -5.04 10.54
C GLY A 167 -0.36 -5.82 9.60
N LEU A 168 -1.67 -5.81 9.86
CA LEU A 168 -2.68 -6.50 9.05
C LEU A 168 -2.82 -5.87 7.66
N TYR A 169 -2.70 -4.55 7.53
CA TYR A 169 -2.68 -3.89 6.22
C TYR A 169 -1.43 -4.25 5.41
N GLY A 170 -0.25 -4.30 6.04
CA GLY A 170 0.97 -4.79 5.38
C GLY A 170 0.85 -6.26 4.96
N GLY A 171 0.28 -7.10 5.84
CA GLY A 171 -0.05 -8.49 5.54
C GLY A 171 -1.00 -8.62 4.35
N ALA A 172 -2.01 -7.76 4.24
CA ALA A 172 -2.94 -7.76 3.12
C ALA A 172 -2.25 -7.39 1.80
N VAL A 173 -1.35 -6.41 1.81
CA VAL A 173 -0.53 -6.07 0.63
C VAL A 173 0.37 -7.23 0.24
N ALA A 174 0.96 -7.93 1.21
CA ALA A 174 1.77 -9.14 0.96
C ALA A 174 0.93 -10.26 0.37
N ALA A 175 -0.24 -10.53 0.94
CA ALA A 175 -1.19 -11.53 0.46
C ALA A 175 -1.66 -11.22 -0.97
N GLY A 176 -1.99 -9.96 -1.26
CA GLY A 176 -2.40 -9.53 -2.59
C GLY A 176 -1.29 -9.65 -3.63
N SER A 177 -0.07 -9.27 -3.25
CA SER A 177 1.10 -9.40 -4.12
C SER A 177 1.47 -10.87 -4.36
N GLY A 178 1.35 -11.72 -3.33
CA GLY A 178 1.56 -13.15 -3.43
C GLY A 178 0.54 -13.85 -4.32
N ALA A 179 -0.74 -13.48 -4.21
CA ALA A 179 -1.79 -13.99 -5.09
C ALA A 179 -1.56 -13.60 -6.55
N PHE A 180 -1.12 -12.36 -6.80
CA PHE A 180 -0.76 -11.89 -8.14
C PHE A 180 0.38 -12.71 -8.77
N LEU A 181 1.36 -13.17 -7.98
CA LEU A 181 2.47 -14.00 -8.48
C LEU A 181 2.07 -15.43 -8.88
N LEU A 182 0.86 -15.87 -8.55
CA LEU A 182 0.37 -17.23 -8.84
C LEU A 182 -0.45 -17.33 -10.14
N VAL A 183 -0.72 -16.21 -10.80
CA VAL A 183 -1.54 -16.10 -12.02
C VAL A 183 -0.67 -15.62 -13.18
#